data_AF-A0A100VX67-F1
#
_entry.id   AF-A0A100VX67-F1
#
_cell.length_a   1.000
_cell.length_b   1.000
_cell.length_c   1.000
_cell.angle_alpha   90.00
_cell.angle_beta   90.00
_cell.angle_gamma   90.00
#
_symmetry.space_group_name_H-M   'P 1'
#
loop_
_entity.id
_entity.type
_entity.pdbx_description
1 polymer ?
#
loop_
_entity_poly.entity_id
_entity_poly.type
_entity_poly.pdbx_seq_one_letter_code
_entity_poly.pdbx_strand_id
1 'polypeptide(L)'
;MTHSDSMMIHEPVLPVGAESADSWEPGDSEFPPYRIVSGSERRVTDSDIEVKATAIQWANGSIEDGTVDECPKIWINRTDLNSDQSRELAAHLLELAALVDGWVRR
;
A
#
# COMPACT_ATOMS: atom_id res chain seq x y z
N MET A 1 32.11 -6.19 -19.92
CA MET A 1 31.18 -5.05 -19.76
C MET A 1 29.87 -5.42 -20.45
N THR A 2 29.02 -6.16 -19.76
CA THR A 2 27.65 -6.41 -20.20
C THR A 2 26.84 -5.16 -19.89
N HIS A 3 26.28 -4.56 -20.93
CA HIS A 3 25.33 -3.46 -20.79
C HIS A 3 24.10 -4.05 -20.11
N SER A 4 23.84 -3.65 -18.86
CA SER A 4 22.51 -3.85 -18.28
C SER A 4 21.56 -3.04 -19.13
N ASP A 5 20.79 -3.74 -19.95
CA ASP A 5 19.64 -3.18 -20.64
C ASP A 5 18.70 -2.71 -19.54
N SER A 6 18.66 -1.40 -19.32
CA SER A 6 17.76 -0.77 -18.35
C SER A 6 16.37 -1.02 -18.90
N MET A 7 15.70 -2.08 -18.42
CA MET A 7 14.31 -2.35 -18.70
C MET A 7 13.56 -1.06 -18.37
N MET A 8 13.16 -0.31 -19.41
CA MET A 8 12.33 0.87 -19.28
C MET A 8 10.96 0.36 -18.85
N ILE A 9 10.78 0.14 -17.55
CA ILE A 9 9.48 -0.13 -16.96
C ILE A 9 8.66 1.12 -17.28
N HIS A 10 7.64 0.97 -18.12
CA HIS A 10 6.67 2.03 -18.33
C HIS A 10 6.02 2.30 -16.98
N GLU A 11 6.23 3.49 -16.43
CA GLU A 11 5.74 3.87 -15.11
C GLU A 11 4.21 3.70 -15.05
N PRO A 12 3.69 2.71 -14.31
CA PRO A 12 2.26 2.48 -14.22
C PRO A 12 1.60 3.53 -13.33
N VAL A 13 0.37 3.90 -13.68
CA VAL A 13 -0.42 4.85 -12.88
C VAL A 13 -0.73 4.22 -11.52
N LEU A 14 -0.69 5.05 -10.47
CA LEU A 14 -1.10 4.62 -9.14
C LEU A 14 -2.58 4.23 -9.13
N PRO A 15 -2.99 3.25 -8.31
CA PRO A 15 -4.40 2.97 -8.14
C PRO A 15 -5.11 4.20 -7.57
N VAL A 16 -6.37 4.43 -7.98
CA VAL A 16 -7.21 5.49 -7.41
C VAL A 16 -7.18 5.42 -5.88
N GLY A 17 -6.91 6.56 -5.23
CA GLY A 17 -6.80 6.68 -3.78
C GLY A 17 -5.42 6.37 -3.20
N ALA A 18 -4.45 5.91 -4.00
CA ALA A 18 -3.04 5.95 -3.60
C ALA A 18 -2.45 7.35 -3.86
N GLU A 19 -1.63 7.82 -2.92
CA GLU A 19 -0.96 9.14 -2.96
C GLU A 19 0.54 9.03 -3.22
N SER A 20 1.14 7.92 -2.81
CA SER A 20 2.57 7.69 -2.98
C SER A 20 2.87 6.24 -3.32
N ALA A 21 4.10 6.02 -3.78
CA ALA A 21 4.67 4.69 -3.89
C ALA A 21 6.14 4.72 -3.50
N ASP A 22 6.59 3.61 -2.93
CA ASP A 22 8.00 3.37 -2.68
C ASP A 22 8.75 3.14 -4.01
N SER A 23 10.08 3.06 -3.92
CA SER A 23 10.89 2.68 -5.08
C SER A 23 10.56 1.26 -5.52
N TRP A 24 10.80 0.98 -6.80
CA TRP A 24 10.67 -0.37 -7.33
C TRP A 24 11.71 -1.29 -6.69
N GLU A 25 11.24 -2.38 -6.10
CA GLU A 25 12.07 -3.50 -5.70
C GLU A 25 12.33 -4.40 -6.92
N PRO A 26 13.57 -4.90 -7.08
CA PRO A 26 13.86 -5.84 -8.14
C PRO A 26 13.07 -7.13 -7.92
N GLY A 27 12.49 -7.67 -9.00
CA GLY A 27 11.91 -9.00 -8.96
C GLY A 27 13.00 -10.08 -8.91
N ASP A 28 12.57 -11.30 -8.60
CA ASP A 28 13.41 -12.50 -8.62
C ASP A 28 12.73 -13.64 -9.41
N SER A 29 13.13 -14.88 -9.15
CA SER A 29 12.55 -16.06 -9.83
C SER A 29 11.13 -16.39 -9.39
N GLU A 30 10.70 -15.89 -8.24
CA GLU A 30 9.41 -16.15 -7.62
C GLU A 30 8.43 -15.00 -7.88
N PHE A 31 8.89 -13.75 -7.77
CA PHE A 31 8.05 -12.56 -7.92
C PHE A 31 8.56 -11.60 -9.00
N PRO A 32 7.66 -11.02 -9.82
CA PRO A 32 8.05 -9.94 -10.73
C PRO A 32 8.44 -8.67 -9.93
N PRO A 33 9.13 -7.70 -10.56
CA PRO A 33 9.40 -6.42 -9.91
C PRO A 33 8.13 -5.75 -9.40
N TYR A 34 8.22 -5.19 -8.20
CA TYR A 34 7.07 -4.68 -7.46
C TYR A 34 7.42 -3.41 -6.69
N ARG A 35 6.40 -2.71 -6.20
CA ARG A 35 6.56 -1.61 -5.25
C ARG A 35 5.38 -1.58 -4.29
N ILE A 36 5.56 -0.92 -3.16
CA ILE A 36 4.47 -0.64 -2.25
C ILE A 36 3.83 0.70 -2.61
N VAL A 37 2.53 0.69 -2.86
CA VAL A 37 1.72 1.91 -2.99
C VAL A 37 1.04 2.20 -1.67
N SER A 38 0.94 3.48 -1.30
CA SER A 38 0.30 3.93 -0.07
C SER A 38 -0.84 4.90 -0.37
N GLY A 39 -1.97 4.71 0.30
CA GLY A 39 -3.01 5.73 0.41
C GLY A 39 -2.59 6.88 1.34
N SER A 40 -3.48 7.87 1.49
CA SER A 40 -3.24 9.00 2.39
C SER A 40 -2.97 8.53 3.81
N GLU A 41 -1.92 9.07 4.42
CA GLU A 41 -1.63 8.87 5.82
C GLU A 41 -2.67 9.60 6.68
N ARG A 42 -3.19 8.89 7.69
CA ARG A 42 -4.10 9.44 8.68
C ARG A 42 -3.44 9.36 10.05
N ARG A 43 -3.58 10.42 10.83
CA ARG A 43 -3.09 10.48 12.20
C ARG A 43 -4.24 10.45 13.18
N VAL A 44 -4.04 9.75 14.30
CA VAL A 44 -4.93 9.81 15.46
C VAL A 44 -4.53 11.01 16.30
N THR A 45 -5.52 11.79 16.75
CA THR A 45 -5.32 13.04 17.47
C THR A 45 -4.48 12.84 18.74
N ASP A 46 -3.61 13.82 19.02
CA ASP A 46 -2.70 13.82 20.16
C ASP A 46 -1.83 12.55 20.28
N SER A 47 -1.44 11.98 19.14
CA SER A 47 -0.58 10.79 19.08
C SER A 47 0.32 10.81 17.85
N ASP A 48 1.38 10.00 17.88
CA ASP A 48 2.21 9.70 16.72
C ASP A 48 1.66 8.49 15.92
N ILE A 49 0.41 8.09 16.15
CA ILE A 49 -0.17 6.92 15.50
C ILE A 49 -0.53 7.30 14.08
N GLU A 50 0.05 6.56 13.15
CA GLU A 50 -0.16 6.69 11.71
C GLU A 50 -0.83 5.42 11.20
N VAL A 51 -1.87 5.63 10.39
CA VAL A 51 -2.62 4.57 9.75
C VAL A 51 -2.82 4.89 8.28
N LYS A 52 -2.56 3.91 7.41
CA LYS A 52 -2.70 4.07 5.96
C LYS A 52 -3.02 2.73 5.29
N ALA A 53 -3.69 2.80 4.14
CA ALA A 53 -3.84 1.65 3.26
C ALA A 53 -2.55 1.44 2.45
N THR A 54 -2.11 0.19 2.29
CA THR A 54 -0.94 -0.17 1.49
C THR A 54 -1.26 -1.36 0.60
N ALA A 55 -0.65 -1.42 -0.59
CA ALA A 55 -0.77 -2.56 -1.50
C ALA A 55 0.52 -2.79 -2.27
N ILE A 56 0.73 -4.01 -2.74
CA ILE A 56 1.75 -4.29 -3.75
C ILE A 56 1.18 -3.91 -5.13
N GLN A 57 1.96 -3.13 -5.89
CA GLN A 57 1.73 -2.93 -7.32
C GLN A 57 2.82 -3.63 -8.12
N TRP A 58 2.41 -4.51 -9.01
CA TRP A 58 3.30 -5.20 -9.95
C TRP A 58 3.74 -4.25 -11.09
N ALA A 59 4.86 -4.55 -11.74
CA ALA A 59 5.39 -3.75 -12.86
C ALA A 59 4.42 -3.59 -14.04
N ASN A 60 3.45 -4.50 -14.20
CA ASN A 60 2.39 -4.40 -15.21
C ASN A 60 1.25 -3.44 -14.80
N GLY A 61 1.32 -2.86 -13.60
CA GLY A 61 0.36 -1.92 -13.03
C GLY A 61 -0.80 -2.54 -12.23
N SER A 62 -0.95 -3.87 -12.23
CA SER A 62 -1.99 -4.52 -11.42
C SER A 62 -1.63 -4.49 -9.94
N ILE A 63 -2.67 -4.47 -9.10
CA ILE A 63 -2.55 -4.58 -7.65
C ILE A 63 -2.60 -6.05 -7.29
N GLU A 64 -1.70 -6.49 -6.40
CA GLU A 64 -1.77 -7.81 -5.82
C GLU A 64 -2.98 -7.90 -4.90
N ASP A 65 -3.85 -8.88 -5.13
CA ASP A 65 -5.11 -9.09 -4.40
C ASP A 65 -5.01 -10.19 -3.33
N GLY A 66 -3.83 -10.80 -3.17
CA GLY A 66 -3.54 -11.91 -2.25
C GLY A 66 -3.62 -13.29 -2.91
N THR A 67 -3.66 -13.36 -4.24
CA THR A 67 -3.63 -14.61 -5.00
C THR A 67 -2.21 -15.14 -5.20
N VAL A 68 -1.20 -14.27 -5.17
CA VAL A 68 0.21 -14.62 -5.37
C VAL A 68 1.02 -14.41 -4.08
N ASP A 69 0.87 -13.26 -3.43
CA ASP A 69 1.65 -12.90 -2.24
C ASP A 69 0.79 -12.21 -1.16
N GLU A 70 0.86 -10.88 -1.04
CA GLU A 70 0.14 -10.13 -0.01
C GLU A 70 -1.05 -9.34 -0.56
N CYS A 71 -2.23 -9.52 0.05
CA CYS A 71 -3.38 -8.68 -0.28
C CYS A 71 -3.19 -7.23 0.22
N PRO A 72 -3.95 -6.27 -0.36
CA PRO A 72 -3.92 -4.90 0.13
C PRO A 72 -4.43 -4.86 1.58
N LYS A 73 -3.76 -4.07 2.41
CA LYS A 73 -3.95 -4.08 3.87
C LYS A 73 -3.89 -2.68 4.46
N ILE A 74 -4.31 -2.58 5.71
CA ILE A 74 -4.15 -1.36 6.49
C ILE A 74 -2.93 -1.53 7.39
N TRP A 75 -1.95 -0.66 7.23
CA TRP A 75 -0.76 -0.60 8.08
C TRP A 75 -0.99 0.41 9.21
N ILE A 76 -0.57 0.04 10.42
CA ILE A 76 -0.64 0.86 11.63
C ILE A 76 0.74 0.80 12.29
N ASN A 77 1.33 1.95 12.60
CA ASN A 77 2.67 1.98 13.18
C ASN A 77 2.71 1.56 14.67
N ARG A 78 1.66 1.87 15.45
CA ARG A 78 1.55 1.57 16.90
C ARG A 78 0.13 1.25 17.35
N THR A 79 -0.02 0.59 18.50
CA THR A 79 -1.30 0.07 19.02
C THR A 79 -1.55 0.38 20.50
N ASP A 80 -0.78 1.29 21.09
CA ASP A 80 -0.95 1.79 22.44
C ASP A 80 -1.91 3.00 22.46
N LEU A 81 -3.22 2.75 22.59
CA LEU A 81 -4.26 3.79 22.51
C LEU A 81 -5.08 3.89 23.80
N ASN A 82 -5.47 5.11 24.17
CA ASN A 82 -6.58 5.32 25.11
C ASN A 82 -7.94 5.06 24.44
N SER A 83 -9.04 5.15 25.20
CA SER A 83 -10.37 4.83 24.69
C SER A 83 -10.84 5.74 23.56
N ASP A 84 -10.49 7.02 23.59
CA ASP A 84 -10.98 8.00 22.61
C ASP A 84 -10.19 7.87 21.32
N GLN A 85 -8.87 7.73 21.44
CA GLN A 85 -7.96 7.40 20.34
C GLN A 85 -8.35 6.08 19.67
N SER A 86 -8.78 5.07 20.44
CA SER A 86 -9.25 3.79 19.88
C SER A 86 -10.51 3.96 19.03
N ARG A 87 -11.44 4.84 19.42
CA ARG A 87 -12.65 5.12 18.62
C ARG A 87 -12.32 5.91 17.37
N GLU A 88 -11.40 6.86 17.47
CA GLU A 88 -10.91 7.61 16.30
C GLU A 88 -10.20 6.69 15.30
N LEU A 89 -9.30 5.82 15.79
CA LEU A 89 -8.66 4.81 14.96
C LEU A 89 -9.71 3.91 14.29
N ALA A 90 -10.73 3.47 15.01
CA ALA A 90 -11.80 2.66 14.43
C ALA A 90 -12.52 3.38 13.26
N ALA A 91 -12.76 4.69 13.37
CA ALA A 91 -13.32 5.47 12.26
C ALA A 91 -12.37 5.51 11.05
N HIS A 92 -11.08 5.74 11.26
CA HIS A 92 -10.07 5.70 10.19
C HIS A 92 -10.00 4.33 9.52
N LEU A 93 -10.06 3.24 10.31
CA LEU A 93 -10.04 1.88 9.80
C LEU A 93 -11.23 1.58 8.89
N LEU A 94 -12.44 2.06 9.23
CA LEU A 94 -13.62 1.86 8.40
C LEU A 94 -13.51 2.54 7.03
N GLU A 95 -12.99 3.76 7.00
CA GLU A 95 -12.80 4.48 5.74
C GLU A 95 -11.69 3.87 4.88
N LEU A 96 -10.58 3.46 5.50
CA LEU A 96 -9.48 2.80 4.79
C LEU A 96 -9.86 1.39 4.31
N ALA A 97 -10.73 0.67 5.02
CA ALA A 97 -11.26 -0.61 4.58
C ALA A 97 -12.06 -0.45 3.27
N ALA A 98 -12.87 0.60 3.15
CA ALA A 98 -13.58 0.90 1.90
C ALA A 98 -12.62 1.20 0.72
N LEU A 99 -11.49 1.86 0.99
CA LEU A 99 -10.44 2.09 -0.01
C LEU A 99 -9.79 0.77 -0.45
N VAL A 100 -9.41 -0.08 0.51
CA VAL A 100 -8.83 -1.41 0.24
C VAL A 100 -9.78 -2.29 -0.57
N ASP A 101 -11.08 -2.29 -0.23
CA ASP A 101 -12.11 -2.98 -1.01
C ASP A 101 -12.14 -2.50 -2.48
N GLY A 102 -11.93 -1.21 -2.72
CA GLY A 102 -11.85 -0.63 -4.06
C GLY A 102 -10.60 -1.01 -4.84
N TRP A 103 -9.52 -1.44 -4.16
CA TRP A 103 -8.31 -1.95 -4.80
C TRP A 103 -8.45 -3.42 -5.22
N VAL A 104 -9.18 -4.22 -4.44
CA VAL A 104 -9.37 -5.66 -4.69
C VAL A 104 -10.47 -5.95 -5.72
N ARG A 105 -11.56 -5.16 -5.75
CA ARG A 105 -12.75 -5.46 -6.61
C ARG A 105 -12.62 -5.06 -8.09
N ARG A 106 -11.41 -4.93 -8.63
CA ARG A 106 -11.20 -4.39 -9.99
C ARG A 106 -11.52 -5.38 -11.10
#